data_AF-A0A7V0JDK5-F1
#
_entry.id   AF-A0A7V0JDK5-F1
#
_cell.length_a   1.000
_cell.length_b   1.000
_cell.length_c   1.000
_cell.angle_alpha   90.00
_cell.angle_beta   90.00
_cell.angle_gamma   90.00
#
_symmetry.space_group_name_H-M   'P 1'
#
loop_
_entity.id
_entity.type
_entity.pdbx_description
1 polymer ?
#
loop_
_entity_poly.entity_id
_entity_poly.type
_entity_poly.pdbx_seq_one_letter_code
_entity_poly.pdbx_strand_id
1 'polypeptide(L)'
;LKGIIDTNIQERSKEAAKAGKIVDAEVASFLKWQDSLAAVPAIVALREKAEAIRKEELEKTLRKITPLEEEKIKAIEYLSASIVNKLIHAPTAALKTAEEDRDIMVDMAKRLFNLEPEENNGEKK
;
A
#
# COMPACT_ATOMS: atom_id res chain seq x y z
N LEU A 1 53.19 8.83 28.48
CA LEU A 1 52.12 7.81 28.62
C LEU A 1 50.73 8.42 28.84
N LYS A 2 50.50 9.31 29.83
CA LYS A 2 49.18 9.96 30.03
C LYS A 2 48.61 10.69 28.79
N GLY A 3 49.41 11.51 28.10
CA GLY A 3 48.92 12.27 26.94
C GLY A 3 48.45 11.41 25.75
N ILE A 4 48.96 10.19 25.57
CA ILE A 4 48.53 9.29 24.48
C ILE A 4 47.15 8.68 24.79
N ILE A 5 46.86 8.46 26.09
CA ILE A 5 45.58 7.95 26.57
C ILE A 5 44.51 9.02 26.41
N ASP A 6 44.81 10.28 26.77
CA ASP A 6 43.88 11.41 26.64
C ASP A 6 43.54 11.69 25.16
N THR A 7 44.53 11.63 24.25
CA THR A 7 44.30 11.74 22.81
C THR A 7 43.42 10.60 22.27
N ASN A 8 43.69 9.35 22.68
CA ASN A 8 42.86 8.20 22.28
C ASN A 8 41.40 8.34 22.75
N ILE A 9 41.17 8.84 23.96
CA ILE A 9 39.81 9.05 24.48
C ILE A 9 39.08 10.14 23.68
N GLN A 10 39.76 11.25 23.33
CA GLN A 10 39.17 12.29 22.50
C GLN A 10 38.88 11.81 21.07
N GLU A 11 39.77 11.04 20.46
CA GLU A 11 39.55 10.46 19.13
C GLU A 11 38.37 9.48 19.15
N ARG A 12 38.32 8.57 20.13
CA ARG A 12 37.17 7.66 20.32
C ARG A 12 35.86 8.41 20.54
N SER A 13 35.87 9.51 21.29
CA SER A 13 34.67 10.33 21.48
C SER A 13 34.20 10.99 20.19
N LYS A 14 35.13 11.46 19.35
CA LYS A 14 34.80 12.04 18.03
C LYS A 14 34.24 10.99 17.08
N GLU A 15 34.85 9.81 17.03
CA GLU A 15 34.35 8.70 16.21
C GLU A 15 32.99 8.19 16.72
N ALA A 16 32.78 8.11 18.04
CA ALA A 16 31.48 7.77 18.62
C ALA A 16 30.39 8.79 18.24
N ALA A 17 30.71 10.09 18.24
CA ALA A 17 29.77 11.12 17.81
C ALA A 17 29.43 11.03 16.31
N LYS A 18 30.40 10.66 15.46
CA LYS A 18 30.14 10.38 14.04
C LYS A 18 29.25 9.15 13.86
N ALA A 19 29.54 8.07 14.59
CA ALA A 19 28.73 6.86 14.58
C ALA A 19 27.29 7.14 15.03
N GLY A 20 27.10 7.97 16.07
CA GLY A 20 25.78 8.42 16.52
C GLY A 20 24.98 9.09 15.40
N LYS A 21 25.59 10.02 14.65
CA LYS A 21 24.91 10.68 13.51
C LYS A 21 24.48 9.71 12.41
N ILE A 22 25.28 8.67 12.15
CA ILE A 22 24.92 7.64 11.17
C ILE A 22 23.71 6.87 11.68
N VAL A 23 23.72 6.44 12.95
CA VAL A 23 22.59 5.75 13.57
C VAL A 23 21.32 6.61 13.50
N ASP A 24 21.39 7.89 13.85
CA ASP A 24 20.23 8.80 13.81
C ASP A 24 19.64 8.91 12.39
N ALA A 25 20.51 9.00 11.37
CA ALA A 25 20.08 9.04 9.98
C ALA A 25 19.41 7.73 9.52
N GLU A 26 19.98 6.59 9.90
CA GLU A 26 19.41 5.27 9.56
C GLU A 26 18.09 5.02 10.31
N VAL A 27 17.96 5.45 11.56
CA VAL A 27 16.70 5.38 12.31
C VAL A 27 15.63 6.23 11.63
N ALA A 28 15.95 7.45 11.19
CA ALA A 28 15.01 8.29 10.46
C ALA A 28 14.60 7.67 9.11
N SER A 29 15.54 7.06 8.39
CA SER A 29 15.27 6.33 7.14
C SER A 29 14.35 5.11 7.38
N PHE A 30 14.63 4.34 8.43
CA PHE A 30 13.84 3.18 8.82
C PHE A 30 12.41 3.57 9.18
N LEU A 31 12.21 4.62 9.99
CA LEU A 31 10.87 5.08 10.36
C LEU A 31 10.08 5.55 9.14
N LYS A 32 10.69 6.31 8.23
CA LYS A 32 10.07 6.70 6.96
C LYS A 32 9.67 5.49 6.12
N TRP A 33 10.53 4.47 6.06
CA TRP A 33 10.21 3.23 5.37
C TRP A 33 9.09 2.46 6.06
N GLN A 34 9.07 2.39 7.39
CA GLN A 34 8.01 1.73 8.13
C GLN A 34 6.65 2.41 7.89
N ASP A 35 6.62 3.73 7.97
CA ASP A 35 5.43 4.53 7.65
C ASP A 35 5.01 4.31 6.19
N SER A 36 5.98 4.09 5.29
CA SER A 36 5.75 3.73 3.89
C SER A 36 4.80 2.53 3.71
N LEU A 37 4.80 1.60 4.67
CA LEU A 37 4.04 0.36 4.62
C LEU A 37 2.58 0.51 5.08
N ALA A 38 2.21 1.60 5.77
CA ALA A 38 0.86 1.76 6.32
C ALA A 38 -0.26 1.79 5.25
N ALA A 39 0.07 2.19 4.03
CA ALA A 39 -0.89 2.20 2.91
C ALA A 39 -1.08 0.81 2.24
N VAL A 40 -0.20 -0.15 2.50
CA VAL A 40 -0.21 -1.46 1.83
C VAL A 40 -1.51 -2.23 2.04
N PRO A 41 -2.06 -2.36 3.26
CA PRO A 41 -3.33 -3.06 3.48
C PRO A 41 -4.49 -2.43 2.70
N ALA A 42 -4.56 -1.10 2.65
CA ALA A 42 -5.61 -0.38 1.92
C ALA A 42 -5.49 -0.60 0.40
N ILE A 43 -4.27 -0.60 -0.14
CA ILE A 43 -4.02 -0.91 -1.56
C ILE A 43 -4.46 -2.33 -1.91
N VAL A 44 -4.16 -3.31 -1.05
CA VAL A 44 -4.58 -4.70 -1.24
C VAL A 44 -6.10 -4.80 -1.24
N ALA A 45 -6.76 -4.26 -0.22
CA ALA A 45 -8.22 -4.28 -0.11
C ALA A 45 -8.91 -3.61 -1.32
N LEU A 46 -8.37 -2.48 -1.80
CA LEU A 46 -8.88 -1.79 -2.99
C LEU A 46 -8.82 -2.69 -4.23
N ARG A 47 -7.68 -3.35 -4.45
CA ARG A 47 -7.49 -4.25 -5.60
C ARG A 47 -8.39 -5.47 -5.53
N GLU A 48 -8.50 -6.09 -4.37
CA GLU A 48 -9.38 -7.24 -4.14
C GLU A 48 -10.84 -6.89 -4.40
N LYS A 49 -11.31 -5.76 -3.87
CA LYS A 49 -12.67 -5.29 -4.09
C LYS A 49 -12.96 -5.00 -5.55
N ALA A 50 -12.06 -4.30 -6.23
CA ALA A 50 -12.21 -3.99 -7.65
C ALA A 50 -12.28 -5.26 -8.51
N GLU A 51 -11.44 -6.26 -8.19
CA GLU A 51 -11.45 -7.54 -8.88
C GLU A 51 -12.70 -8.37 -8.58
N ALA A 52 -13.21 -8.33 -7.35
CA ALA A 52 -14.47 -8.97 -6.97
C ALA A 52 -15.65 -8.42 -7.80
N ILE A 53 -15.78 -7.08 -7.87
CA ILE A 53 -16.80 -6.40 -8.68
C ILE A 53 -16.66 -6.80 -10.16
N ARG A 54 -15.42 -6.80 -10.67
CA ARG A 54 -15.15 -7.19 -12.07
C ARG A 54 -15.65 -8.60 -12.38
N LYS A 55 -15.30 -9.57 -11.53
CA LYS A 55 -15.67 -10.98 -11.72
C LYS A 55 -17.18 -11.16 -11.65
N GLU A 56 -17.83 -10.53 -10.69
CA GLU A 56 -19.28 -10.60 -10.53
C GLU A 56 -20.02 -10.07 -11.78
N GLU A 57 -19.65 -8.88 -12.27
CA GLU A 57 -20.29 -8.29 -13.44
C GLU A 57 -19.94 -9.02 -14.75
N LEU A 58 -18.72 -9.52 -14.87
CA LEU A 58 -18.32 -10.37 -15.98
C LEU A 58 -19.15 -11.66 -16.02
N GLU A 59 -19.30 -12.35 -14.89
CA GLU A 59 -20.08 -13.58 -14.80
C GLU A 59 -21.55 -13.34 -15.15
N LYS A 60 -22.17 -12.30 -14.59
CA LYS A 60 -23.54 -11.88 -14.91
C LYS A 60 -23.71 -11.61 -16.41
N THR A 61 -22.72 -10.96 -17.02
CA THR A 61 -22.74 -10.62 -18.44
C THR A 61 -22.61 -11.86 -19.30
N LEU A 62 -21.61 -12.71 -19.03
CA LEU A 62 -21.36 -13.95 -19.79
C LEU A 62 -22.57 -14.89 -19.76
N ARG A 63 -23.25 -15.03 -18.61
CA ARG A 63 -24.48 -15.83 -18.49
C ARG A 63 -25.61 -15.35 -19.42
N LYS A 64 -25.67 -14.05 -19.75
CA LYS A 64 -26.72 -13.47 -20.61
C LYS A 64 -26.44 -13.58 -22.10
N ILE A 65 -25.16 -13.66 -22.48
CA ILE A 65 -24.74 -13.58 -23.89
C ILE A 65 -24.20 -14.91 -24.43
N THR A 66 -24.06 -15.93 -23.58
CA THR A 66 -23.71 -17.30 -23.97
C THR A 66 -24.85 -17.94 -24.78
N PRO A 67 -24.55 -18.75 -25.83
CA PRO A 67 -23.23 -19.23 -26.23
C PRO A 67 -22.38 -18.21 -27.01
N LEU A 68 -21.08 -18.19 -26.70
CA LEU A 68 -20.04 -17.42 -27.41
C LEU A 68 -18.81 -18.29 -27.68
N GLU A 69 -18.08 -17.95 -28.73
CA GLU A 69 -16.75 -18.50 -29.01
C GLU A 69 -15.76 -18.13 -27.89
N GLU A 70 -14.83 -19.04 -27.58
CA GLU A 70 -13.84 -18.86 -26.50
C GLU A 70 -12.97 -17.60 -26.68
N GLU A 71 -12.63 -17.25 -27.92
CA GLU A 71 -11.88 -16.03 -28.25
C GLU A 71 -12.62 -14.76 -27.83
N LYS A 72 -13.94 -14.71 -28.03
CA LYS A 72 -14.79 -13.57 -27.65
C LYS A 72 -14.89 -13.46 -26.13
N ILE A 73 -14.97 -14.58 -25.41
CA ILE A 73 -14.97 -14.61 -23.95
C ILE A 73 -13.66 -14.01 -23.42
N LYS A 74 -12.51 -14.46 -23.94
CA LYS A 74 -11.18 -13.91 -23.57
C LYS A 74 -11.05 -12.42 -23.88
N ALA A 75 -11.60 -11.95 -25.00
CA ALA A 75 -11.59 -10.54 -25.35
C ALA A 75 -12.38 -9.68 -24.33
N ILE A 76 -13.53 -10.17 -23.87
CA ILE A 76 -14.36 -9.48 -22.85
C ILE A 76 -13.66 -9.50 -21.49
N GLU A 77 -13.06 -10.64 -21.11
CA GLU A 77 -12.22 -10.76 -19.92
C GLU A 77 -11.09 -9.72 -19.92
N TYR A 78 -10.33 -9.66 -21.02
CA TYR A 78 -9.26 -8.69 -21.20
C TYR A 78 -9.76 -7.24 -21.11
N LEU A 79 -10.87 -6.92 -21.78
CA LEU A 79 -11.48 -5.58 -21.74
C LEU A 79 -11.84 -5.18 -20.31
N SER A 80 -12.56 -6.04 -19.60
CA SER A 80 -12.98 -5.77 -18.22
C SER A 80 -11.78 -5.57 -17.29
N ALA A 81 -10.74 -6.40 -17.42
CA ALA A 81 -9.52 -6.29 -16.62
C ALA A 81 -8.76 -5.00 -16.95
N SER A 82 -8.66 -4.63 -18.22
CA SER A 82 -8.02 -3.39 -18.66
C SER A 82 -8.71 -2.14 -18.10
N ILE A 83 -10.04 -2.11 -18.11
CA ILE A 83 -10.82 -1.01 -17.52
C ILE A 83 -10.55 -0.90 -16.02
N VAL A 84 -10.67 -2.01 -15.29
CA VAL A 84 -10.47 -2.02 -13.83
C VAL A 84 -9.06 -1.62 -13.47
N ASN A 85 -8.04 -2.16 -14.14
CA ASN A 85 -6.64 -1.80 -13.94
C ASN A 85 -6.41 -0.30 -14.14
N LYS A 86 -6.97 0.29 -15.20
CA LYS A 86 -6.85 1.73 -15.45
C LYS A 86 -7.54 2.58 -14.38
N LEU A 87 -8.72 2.16 -13.91
CA LEU A 87 -9.47 2.88 -12.87
C LEU A 87 -8.73 2.88 -11.53
N ILE A 88 -8.16 1.73 -11.13
CA ILE A 88 -7.50 1.61 -9.82
C ILE A 88 -6.03 2.04 -9.82
N HIS A 89 -5.44 2.28 -10.99
CA HIS A 89 -4.03 2.69 -11.10
C HIS A 89 -3.75 4.00 -10.38
N ALA A 90 -4.51 5.06 -10.67
CA ALA A 90 -4.34 6.38 -10.06
C ALA A 90 -4.49 6.37 -8.53
N PRO A 91 -5.57 5.81 -7.94
CA PRO A 91 -5.69 5.75 -6.48
C PRO A 91 -4.62 4.85 -5.84
N THR A 92 -4.21 3.76 -6.47
CA THR A 92 -3.09 2.94 -5.97
C THR A 92 -1.77 3.72 -5.95
N ALA A 93 -1.50 4.48 -7.02
CA ALA A 93 -0.30 5.31 -7.10
C ALA A 93 -0.30 6.41 -6.03
N ALA A 94 -1.42 7.10 -5.86
CA ALA A 94 -1.58 8.14 -4.83
C ALA A 94 -1.33 7.59 -3.42
N LEU A 95 -1.90 6.43 -3.07
CA LEU A 95 -1.67 5.78 -1.78
C LEU A 95 -0.21 5.36 -1.57
N LYS A 96 0.48 4.95 -2.64
CA LYS A 96 1.89 4.53 -2.57
C LYS A 96 2.84 5.72 -2.37
N THR A 97 2.52 6.88 -2.93
CA THR A 97 3.38 8.08 -2.89
C THR A 97 3.01 9.06 -1.79
N ALA A 98 1.94 8.82 -1.02
CA ALA A 98 1.56 9.67 0.08
C ALA A 98 2.64 9.64 1.17
N GLU A 99 3.15 10.81 1.58
CA GLU A 99 4.13 10.94 2.66
C GLU A 99 3.49 11.57 3.90
N GLU A 100 3.20 12.88 3.87
CA GLU A 100 2.69 13.64 5.02
C GLU A 100 1.21 13.36 5.32
N ASP A 101 0.35 13.25 4.29
CA ASP A 101 -1.11 13.04 4.45
C ASP A 101 -1.52 11.56 4.31
N ARG A 102 -0.60 10.63 4.53
CA ARG A 102 -0.80 9.20 4.27
C ARG A 102 -2.02 8.63 5.00
N ASP A 103 -2.12 8.88 6.30
CA ASP A 103 -3.21 8.33 7.12
C ASP A 103 -4.57 8.87 6.65
N ILE A 104 -4.63 10.17 6.31
CA ILE A 104 -5.82 10.81 5.76
C ILE A 104 -6.19 10.17 4.41
N MET A 105 -5.22 9.98 3.52
CA MET A 105 -5.47 9.33 2.21
C MET A 105 -5.93 7.88 2.36
N VAL A 106 -5.34 7.13 3.30
CA VAL A 106 -5.74 5.75 3.61
C VAL A 106 -7.18 5.71 4.13
N ASP A 107 -7.53 6.58 5.08
CA ASP A 107 -8.88 6.67 5.63
C ASP A 107 -9.91 7.12 4.58
N MET A 108 -9.54 8.08 3.73
CA MET A 108 -10.37 8.47 2.58
C MET A 108 -10.59 7.31 1.62
N ALA A 109 -9.53 6.56 1.27
CA ALA A 109 -9.66 5.40 0.38
C ALA A 109 -10.55 4.32 1.00
N LYS A 110 -10.39 4.04 2.30
CA LYS A 110 -11.25 3.13 3.05
C LYS A 110 -12.72 3.52 2.98
N ARG A 111 -13.03 4.81 3.15
CA ARG A 111 -14.41 5.32 3.10
C ARG A 111 -14.99 5.33 1.67
N LEU A 112 -14.24 5.86 0.71
CA LEU A 112 -14.69 6.00 -0.68
C LEU A 112 -14.96 4.64 -1.34
N PHE A 113 -14.15 3.63 -1.00
CA PHE A 113 -14.29 2.30 -1.56
C PHE A 113 -14.88 1.28 -0.58
N ASN A 114 -15.28 1.69 0.62
CA ASN A 114 -15.79 0.82 1.68
C ASN A 114 -14.90 -0.43 1.87
N LEU A 115 -13.62 -0.21 2.21
CA LEU A 115 -12.56 -1.23 2.31
C LEU A 115 -12.41 -1.82 3.71
N GLU A 116 -13.10 -1.26 4.70
CA GLU A 116 -13.12 -1.85 6.03
C GLU A 116 -14.05 -3.06 6.03
N PRO A 117 -13.68 -4.15 6.72
CA PRO A 117 -14.62 -5.23 6.94
C PRO A 117 -15.85 -4.61 7.60
N GLU A 118 -17.05 -4.95 7.12
CA GLU A 118 -18.24 -4.64 7.90
C GLU A 118 -18.04 -5.28 9.26
N GLU A 119 -17.77 -4.46 10.28
CA GLU A 119 -17.95 -4.90 11.65
C GLU A 119 -19.37 -5.45 11.68
N ASN A 120 -19.47 -6.76 11.94
CA ASN A 120 -20.72 -7.43 12.21
C ASN A 120 -21.49 -6.56 13.21
N ASN A 121 -22.40 -5.73 12.71
CA ASN A 121 -23.46 -5.13 13.50
C ASN A 121 -24.37 -6.30 13.88
N GLY A 122 -23.92 -7.04 14.88
CA GLY A 122 -24.71 -7.95 15.67
C GLY A 122 -25.73 -7.13 16.46
N GLU A 123 -26.69 -6.53 15.77
CA GLU A 123 -27.92 -6.08 16.38
C GLU A 123 -28.88 -7.27 16.45
N LYS A 124 -28.71 -7.99 17.55
CA LYS A 124 -29.76 -8.54 18.42
C LYS A 124 -31.19 -8.34 17.87
N LYS A 125 -31.81 -9.45 17.46
CA LYS A 125 -33.25 -9.65 17.67
C LYS A 125 -33.45 -10.57 18.86
#